data_AF-A0A2M7P0B8-F1
#
_entry.id   AF-A0A2M7P0B8-F1
#
_cell.length_a   1.000
_cell.length_b   1.000
_cell.length_c   1.000
_cell.angle_alpha   90.00
_cell.angle_beta   90.00
_cell.angle_gamma   90.00
#
_symmetry.space_group_name_H-M   'P 1'
#
loop_
_entity.id
_entity.type
_entity.pdbx_description
1 polymer ?
#
loop_
_entity_poly.entity_id
_entity_poly.type
_entity_poly.pdbx_seq_one_letter_code
_entity_poly.pdbx_strand_id
1 'polypeptide(L)'
;MSKAQSLNDVINYFDSQKSLCPKDDPWYVETERKEIEIIKDDLLTTNRELKFLFGGHPGNGKSTELNKIDKDEAIKAKYLVVKYSANDVLDINDIDIIDFLLTMILKILEKAEETGTNLPSYLQNRLKEMEGYFTGKLQTEKATTEARKGELGGGVKAKIGSGLPFVSLAANVFAKIRFESETRKQIREFYKLNITDLHNLANDIILNIKVSIKPCFDILLIVDDLDKVRPQQAEKLFFEEGSTIGAINCSALFTLPISMIYSPKSNVIESKIGRQKVLRNLRLKDKNGKEDEQTVKHRKTLRQLVFNRMESSLIENNALDMAVDASGGGCFVP
;
A
#
# COMPACT_ATOMS: atom_id res chain seq x y z
N MET A 1 -5.95 25.49 6.92
CA MET A 1 -4.71 25.62 7.71
C MET A 1 -4.06 26.96 7.36
N SER A 2 -3.52 27.66 8.34
CA SER A 2 -2.67 28.84 8.10
C SER A 2 -1.31 28.40 7.55
N LYS A 3 -0.61 29.31 6.86
CA LYS A 3 0.80 29.13 6.52
C LYS A 3 1.66 29.26 7.78
N ALA A 4 2.85 28.67 7.77
CA ALA A 4 3.86 28.84 8.79
C ALA A 4 4.27 30.33 8.87
N GLN A 5 4.25 30.88 10.08
CA GLN A 5 4.61 32.27 10.38
C GLN A 5 5.92 32.38 11.17
N SER A 6 6.48 31.25 11.60
CA SER A 6 7.78 31.15 12.26
C SER A 6 8.60 29.98 11.71
N LEU A 7 9.92 29.97 11.95
CA LEU A 7 10.78 28.84 11.58
C LEU A 7 10.40 27.54 12.30
N ASN A 8 9.88 27.62 13.52
CA ASN A 8 9.37 26.45 14.24
C ASN A 8 8.15 25.85 13.54
N ASP A 9 7.26 26.68 12.99
CA ASP A 9 6.12 26.19 12.20
C ASP A 9 6.59 25.53 10.91
N VAL A 10 7.62 26.09 10.27
CA VAL A 10 8.22 25.51 9.05
C VAL A 10 8.70 24.07 9.30
N ILE A 11 9.42 23.83 10.40
CA ILE A 11 9.91 22.47 10.74
C ILE A 11 8.74 21.48 10.86
N ASN A 12 7.61 21.91 11.42
CA ASN A 12 6.44 21.04 11.58
C ASN A 12 5.60 20.89 10.29
N TYR A 13 5.60 21.89 9.40
CA TYR A 13 4.74 21.89 8.19
C TYR A 13 5.42 21.24 6.99
N PHE A 14 6.74 21.16 6.99
CA PHE A 14 7.55 20.47 5.97
C PHE A 14 7.90 19.03 6.40
N ASP A 15 6.92 18.32 6.95
CA ASP A 15 7.06 16.89 7.26
C ASP A 15 7.06 16.05 5.97
N SER A 16 8.21 15.43 5.70
CA SER A 16 8.44 14.58 4.53
C SER A 16 7.84 13.19 4.63
N GLN A 17 7.45 12.77 5.83
CA GLN A 17 6.84 11.47 6.07
C GLN A 17 5.33 11.53 5.83
N LYS A 18 4.74 12.72 5.79
CA LYS A 18 3.32 12.93 5.54
C LYS A 18 3.01 13.11 4.06
N SER A 19 2.36 12.11 3.46
CA SER A 19 1.81 12.24 2.10
C SER A 19 0.64 13.22 2.04
N LEU A 20 0.42 13.82 0.86
CA LEU A 20 -0.68 14.76 0.63
C LEU A 20 -1.82 14.10 -0.14
N CYS A 21 -3.01 14.65 0.05
CA CYS A 21 -4.25 14.30 -0.63
C CYS A 21 -4.70 15.49 -1.50
N PRO A 22 -4.70 15.36 -2.83
CA PRO A 22 -4.94 16.48 -3.76
C PRO A 22 -6.21 17.31 -3.52
N LYS A 23 -7.30 16.66 -3.08
CA LYS A 23 -8.60 17.31 -2.83
C LYS A 23 -8.76 17.83 -1.40
N ASP A 24 -7.97 17.31 -0.45
CA ASP A 24 -8.20 17.50 0.99
C ASP A 24 -7.09 18.31 1.67
N ASP A 25 -5.91 18.42 1.04
CA ASP A 25 -4.77 19.14 1.59
C ASP A 25 -4.57 20.50 0.92
N PRO A 26 -4.67 21.62 1.67
CA PRO A 26 -4.48 22.97 1.12
C PRO A 26 -3.05 23.23 0.66
N TRP A 27 -2.10 22.37 1.04
CA TRP A 27 -0.69 22.45 0.66
C TRP A 27 -0.35 21.69 -0.61
N TYR A 28 -1.33 21.00 -1.21
CA TYR A 28 -1.16 20.32 -2.46
C TYR A 28 -0.92 21.32 -3.60
N VAL A 29 -0.02 20.95 -4.52
CA VAL A 29 0.20 21.66 -5.78
C VAL A 29 0.22 20.61 -6.87
N GLU A 30 -0.59 20.83 -7.91
CA GLU A 30 -0.64 19.92 -9.05
C GLU A 30 0.72 19.89 -9.75
N THR A 31 1.21 18.69 -10.01
CA THR A 31 2.49 18.48 -10.70
C THR A 31 2.24 17.58 -11.90
N GLU A 32 2.74 17.96 -13.07
CA GLU A 32 2.57 17.16 -14.29
C GLU A 32 3.41 15.89 -14.20
N ARG A 33 2.78 14.78 -13.77
CA ARG A 33 3.42 13.47 -13.61
C ARG A 33 2.93 12.50 -14.68
N LYS A 34 3.62 12.47 -15.82
CA LYS A 34 3.24 11.59 -16.95
C LYS A 34 3.19 10.12 -16.57
N GLU A 35 4.02 9.67 -15.63
CA GLU A 35 4.09 8.27 -15.26
C GLU A 35 2.84 7.75 -14.55
N ILE A 36 2.21 8.57 -13.69
CA ILE A 36 0.96 8.17 -13.03
C ILE A 36 -0.22 8.24 -14.00
N GLU A 37 -0.24 9.22 -14.91
CA GLU A 37 -1.28 9.34 -15.93
C GLU A 37 -1.26 8.13 -16.88
N ILE A 38 -0.07 7.65 -17.27
CA ILE A 38 0.04 6.41 -18.06
C ILE A 38 -0.52 5.20 -17.30
N ILE A 39 -0.25 5.07 -15.99
CA ILE A 39 -0.82 3.99 -15.17
C ILE A 39 -2.34 4.10 -15.14
N LYS A 40 -2.87 5.31 -14.93
CA LYS A 40 -4.30 5.60 -14.91
C LYS A 40 -4.95 5.25 -16.25
N ASP A 41 -4.38 5.71 -17.37
CA ASP A 41 -4.89 5.42 -18.70
C ASP A 41 -4.90 3.93 -19.00
N ASP A 42 -3.81 3.21 -18.67
CA ASP A 42 -3.72 1.76 -18.83
C ASP A 42 -4.83 1.05 -18.03
N LEU A 43 -5.04 1.45 -16.76
CA LEU A 43 -6.09 0.92 -15.88
C LEU A 43 -7.49 1.20 -16.43
N LEU A 44 -7.77 2.41 -16.91
CA LEU A 44 -9.11 2.76 -17.41
C LEU A 44 -9.42 2.11 -18.76
N THR A 45 -8.42 1.97 -19.64
CA THR A 45 -8.63 1.48 -21.01
C THR A 45 -8.59 -0.04 -21.13
N THR A 46 -7.90 -0.75 -20.23
CA THR A 46 -7.71 -2.20 -20.36
C THR A 46 -8.67 -3.00 -19.48
N ASN A 47 -9.26 -4.07 -20.01
CA ASN A 47 -10.12 -5.02 -19.26
C ASN A 47 -9.36 -6.31 -18.93
N ARG A 48 -8.12 -6.20 -18.46
CA ARG A 48 -7.33 -7.32 -17.94
C ARG A 48 -6.65 -6.88 -16.67
N GLU A 49 -6.24 -7.83 -15.86
CA GLU A 49 -5.46 -7.55 -14.64
C GLU A 49 -4.13 -6.88 -15.02
N LEU A 50 -3.84 -5.75 -14.40
CA LEU A 50 -2.59 -5.01 -14.62
C LEU A 50 -1.83 -4.89 -13.31
N LYS A 51 -0.53 -5.22 -13.36
CA LYS A 51 0.37 -5.06 -12.23
C LYS A 51 1.47 -4.06 -12.58
N PHE A 52 1.69 -3.14 -11.66
CA PHE A 52 2.68 -2.08 -11.79
C PHE A 52 3.59 -2.04 -10.57
N LEU A 53 4.87 -1.83 -10.82
CA LEU A 53 5.90 -1.56 -9.82
C LEU A 53 6.30 -0.10 -9.94
N PHE A 54 6.01 0.69 -8.92
CA PHE A 54 6.16 2.14 -8.92
C PHE A 54 7.36 2.57 -8.09
N GLY A 55 8.45 2.91 -8.77
CA GLY A 55 9.66 3.41 -8.13
C GLY A 55 9.82 4.92 -8.22
N GLY A 56 10.81 5.42 -7.49
CA GLY A 56 11.09 6.85 -7.40
C GLY A 56 11.91 7.15 -6.15
N HIS A 57 12.60 8.28 -6.13
CA HIS A 57 13.39 8.68 -4.97
C HIS A 57 12.50 8.92 -3.74
N PRO A 58 13.03 8.73 -2.52
CA PRO A 58 12.34 9.16 -1.30
C PRO A 58 11.95 10.65 -1.40
N GLY A 59 10.77 11.00 -0.90
CA GLY A 59 10.29 12.39 -0.91
C GLY A 59 9.83 12.95 -2.27
N ASN A 60 9.93 12.21 -3.38
CA ASN A 60 9.55 12.75 -4.69
C ASN A 60 8.03 12.76 -4.97
N GLY A 61 7.21 12.31 -4.01
CA GLY A 61 5.74 12.38 -4.07
C GLY A 61 5.01 11.09 -4.45
N LYS A 62 5.66 9.91 -4.47
CA LYS A 62 4.99 8.64 -4.83
C LYS A 62 3.66 8.42 -4.13
N SER A 63 3.65 8.46 -2.80
CA SER A 63 2.46 8.25 -1.98
C SER A 63 1.33 9.25 -2.30
N THR A 64 1.69 10.50 -2.61
CA THR A 64 0.75 11.54 -3.06
C THR A 64 0.14 11.20 -4.43
N GLU A 65 0.94 10.69 -5.37
CA GLU A 65 0.43 10.25 -6.67
C GLU A 65 -0.41 8.97 -6.56
N LEU A 66 -0.09 8.07 -5.63
CA LEU A 66 -0.93 6.92 -5.30
C LEU A 66 -2.28 7.35 -4.69
N ASN A 67 -2.30 8.40 -3.86
CA ASN A 67 -3.53 8.99 -3.33
C ASN A 67 -4.43 9.55 -4.45
N LYS A 68 -3.87 10.03 -5.57
CA LYS A 68 -4.66 10.44 -6.73
C LYS A 68 -5.42 9.26 -7.33
N ILE A 69 -4.72 8.15 -7.60
CA ILE A 69 -5.33 6.95 -8.16
C ILE A 69 -6.42 6.43 -7.22
N ASP A 70 -6.15 6.38 -5.92
CA ASP A 70 -7.11 5.94 -4.91
C ASP A 70 -8.37 6.80 -4.84
N LYS A 71 -8.26 8.11 -5.09
CA LYS A 71 -9.37 9.08 -5.03
C LYS A 71 -9.98 9.41 -6.39
N ASP A 72 -9.54 8.75 -7.46
CA ASP A 72 -10.04 9.01 -8.80
C ASP A 72 -11.39 8.32 -9.02
N GLU A 73 -12.40 9.10 -9.41
CA GLU A 73 -13.77 8.60 -9.56
C GLU A 73 -13.92 7.62 -10.72
N ALA A 74 -13.18 7.80 -11.82
CA ALA A 74 -13.23 6.88 -12.94
C ALA A 74 -12.58 5.53 -12.56
N ILE A 75 -11.49 5.57 -11.79
CA ILE A 75 -10.88 4.37 -11.22
C ILE A 75 -11.86 3.68 -10.26
N LYS A 76 -12.47 4.40 -9.31
CA LYS A 76 -13.45 3.82 -8.37
C LYS A 76 -14.71 3.27 -9.03
N ALA A 77 -15.12 3.84 -10.16
CA ALA A 77 -16.24 3.32 -10.94
C ALA A 77 -15.91 1.96 -11.59
N LYS A 78 -14.63 1.68 -11.86
CA LYS A 78 -14.16 0.45 -12.49
C LYS A 78 -13.57 -0.56 -11.50
N TYR A 79 -13.02 -0.12 -10.38
CA TYR A 79 -12.27 -0.95 -9.43
C TYR A 79 -12.77 -0.78 -8.01
N LEU A 80 -12.83 -1.89 -7.27
CA LEU A 80 -12.79 -1.82 -5.81
C LEU A 80 -11.35 -1.52 -5.38
N VAL A 81 -11.09 -0.27 -5.01
CA VAL A 81 -9.74 0.15 -4.60
C VAL A 81 -9.45 -0.24 -3.15
N VAL A 82 -8.36 -0.97 -2.94
CA VAL A 82 -7.83 -1.36 -1.64
C VAL A 82 -6.45 -0.72 -1.49
N LYS A 83 -6.36 0.42 -0.80
CA LYS A 83 -5.10 1.13 -0.55
C LYS A 83 -4.67 1.03 0.91
N TYR A 84 -3.40 0.71 1.13
CA TYR A 84 -2.77 0.82 2.46
C TYR A 84 -1.25 1.05 2.35
N SER A 85 -0.64 1.57 3.41
CA SER A 85 0.81 1.61 3.56
C SER A 85 1.29 0.31 4.20
N ALA A 86 2.30 -0.34 3.61
CA ALA A 86 2.95 -1.50 4.22
C ALA A 86 3.57 -1.14 5.59
N ASN A 87 4.05 0.08 5.78
CA ASN A 87 4.66 0.52 7.03
C ASN A 87 3.67 0.57 8.21
N ASP A 88 2.37 0.74 7.94
CA ASP A 88 1.35 0.82 8.99
C ASP A 88 0.97 -0.56 9.56
N VAL A 89 1.26 -1.62 8.80
CA VAL A 89 0.74 -2.99 9.04
C VAL A 89 1.83 -4.04 9.13
N LEU A 90 2.97 -3.84 8.49
CA LEU A 90 4.08 -4.78 8.46
C LEU A 90 5.28 -4.23 9.19
N ASP A 91 6.10 -5.12 9.74
CA ASP A 91 7.46 -4.78 10.12
C ASP A 91 8.32 -4.71 8.83
N ILE A 92 8.47 -3.51 8.28
CA ILE A 92 9.24 -3.26 7.05
C ILE A 92 10.71 -3.67 7.16
N ASN A 93 11.25 -3.83 8.38
CA ASN A 93 12.61 -4.30 8.56
C ASN A 93 12.71 -5.80 8.36
N ASP A 94 11.68 -6.55 8.74
CA ASP A 94 11.65 -8.01 8.64
C ASP A 94 10.39 -8.48 7.91
N ILE A 95 10.17 -8.00 6.69
CA ILE A 95 9.03 -8.44 5.87
C ILE A 95 9.31 -9.81 5.22
N ASP A 96 8.32 -10.69 5.28
CA ASP A 96 8.29 -11.99 4.59
C ASP A 96 7.06 -12.06 3.66
N ILE A 97 7.12 -12.90 2.62
CA ILE A 97 6.00 -13.12 1.69
C ILE A 97 4.73 -13.57 2.41
N ILE A 98 4.86 -14.36 3.48
CA ILE A 98 3.74 -14.84 4.29
C ILE A 98 3.06 -13.68 5.00
N ASP A 99 3.83 -12.74 5.56
CA ASP A 99 3.26 -11.56 6.20
C ASP A 99 2.57 -10.67 5.16
N PHE A 100 3.18 -10.50 3.99
CA PHE A 100 2.60 -9.71 2.88
C PHE A 100 1.24 -10.29 2.45
N LEU A 101 1.15 -11.59 2.20
CA LEU A 101 -0.09 -12.25 1.79
C LEU A 101 -1.17 -12.17 2.87
N LEU A 102 -0.84 -12.40 4.14
CA LEU A 102 -1.80 -12.35 5.24
C LEU A 102 -2.32 -10.92 5.47
N THR A 103 -1.46 -9.92 5.34
CA THR A 103 -1.83 -8.51 5.41
C THR A 103 -2.72 -8.09 4.25
N MET A 104 -2.38 -8.53 3.04
CA MET A 104 -3.19 -8.28 1.85
C MET A 104 -4.59 -8.90 2.01
N ILE A 105 -4.68 -10.16 2.48
CA ILE A 105 -5.95 -10.83 2.78
C ILE A 105 -6.75 -9.96 3.75
N LEU A 106 -6.18 -9.57 4.89
CA LEU A 106 -6.87 -8.74 5.88
C LEU A 106 -7.41 -7.45 5.25
N LYS A 107 -6.58 -6.72 4.50
CA LYS A 107 -6.96 -5.42 3.91
C LYS A 107 -8.05 -5.54 2.85
N ILE A 108 -8.04 -6.62 2.07
CA ILE A 108 -9.08 -6.93 1.11
C ILE A 108 -10.39 -7.29 1.83
N LEU A 109 -10.33 -8.04 2.92
CA LEU A 109 -11.50 -8.41 3.72
C LEU A 109 -12.13 -7.21 4.43
N GLU A 110 -11.32 -6.31 5.01
CA GLU A 110 -11.79 -5.04 5.57
C GLU A 110 -12.52 -4.21 4.51
N LYS A 111 -11.96 -4.11 3.29
CA LYS A 111 -12.62 -3.40 2.19
C LYS A 111 -13.92 -4.08 1.73
N ALA A 112 -13.94 -5.41 1.70
CA ALA A 112 -15.14 -6.17 1.37
C ALA A 112 -16.27 -5.89 2.39
N GLU A 113 -15.95 -5.83 3.68
CA GLU A 113 -16.90 -5.51 4.74
C GLU A 113 -17.45 -4.08 4.62
N GLU A 114 -16.62 -3.08 4.32
CA GLU A 114 -17.06 -1.71 4.08
C GLU A 114 -18.12 -1.61 2.97
N THR A 115 -18.07 -2.52 1.99
CA THR A 115 -19.02 -2.60 0.86
C THR A 115 -20.19 -3.56 1.10
N GLY A 116 -20.27 -4.19 2.28
CA GLY A 116 -21.28 -5.19 2.59
C GLY A 116 -21.11 -6.52 1.84
N THR A 117 -19.93 -6.77 1.28
CA THR A 117 -19.63 -8.00 0.54
C THR A 117 -19.37 -9.14 1.53
N ASN A 118 -20.21 -10.17 1.48
CA ASN A 118 -20.06 -11.35 2.33
C ASN A 118 -19.26 -12.45 1.62
N LEU A 119 -18.50 -13.23 2.39
CA LEU A 119 -17.80 -14.41 1.87
C LEU A 119 -18.70 -15.64 1.91
N PRO A 120 -18.53 -16.60 0.98
CA PRO A 120 -19.17 -17.90 1.08
C PRO A 120 -18.69 -18.66 2.32
N SER A 121 -19.56 -19.52 2.88
CA SER A 121 -19.31 -20.23 4.14
C SER A 121 -18.02 -21.05 4.15
N TYR A 122 -17.61 -21.62 3.01
CA TYR A 122 -16.35 -22.38 2.94
C TYR A 122 -15.11 -21.51 3.20
N LEU A 123 -15.08 -20.27 2.72
CA LEU A 123 -13.98 -19.34 3.00
C LEU A 123 -14.01 -18.85 4.44
N GLN A 124 -15.21 -18.61 4.98
CA GLN A 124 -15.36 -18.28 6.40
C GLN A 124 -14.82 -19.42 7.29
N ASN A 125 -15.11 -20.68 6.94
CA ASN A 125 -14.58 -21.84 7.64
C ASN A 125 -13.06 -21.95 7.52
N ARG A 126 -12.47 -21.72 6.34
CA ARG A 126 -11.01 -21.70 6.18
C ARG A 126 -10.33 -20.62 7.04
N LEU A 127 -10.92 -19.42 7.11
CA LEU A 127 -10.42 -18.35 7.99
C LEU A 127 -10.57 -18.72 9.47
N LYS A 128 -11.64 -19.42 9.84
CA LYS A 128 -11.87 -19.91 11.21
C LYS A 128 -10.87 -20.99 11.61
N GLU A 129 -10.57 -21.93 10.71
CA GLU A 129 -9.55 -22.96 10.92
C GLU A 129 -8.16 -22.33 11.09
N MET A 130 -7.82 -21.37 10.22
CA MET A 130 -6.58 -20.59 10.32
C MET A 130 -6.51 -19.86 11.67
N GLU A 131 -7.56 -19.14 12.07
CA GLU A 131 -7.62 -18.50 13.39
C GLU A 131 -7.45 -19.52 14.51
N GLY A 132 -8.19 -20.62 14.47
CA GLY A 132 -8.17 -21.64 15.50
C GLY A 132 -6.80 -22.29 15.69
N TYR A 133 -6.05 -22.46 14.60
CA TYR A 133 -4.71 -23.04 14.63
C TYR A 133 -3.71 -22.10 15.30
N PHE A 134 -3.71 -20.82 14.92
CA PHE A 134 -2.72 -19.84 15.42
C PHE A 134 -3.10 -19.17 16.74
N THR A 135 -4.38 -19.22 17.12
CA THR A 135 -4.84 -18.76 18.43
C THR A 135 -4.83 -19.85 19.50
N GLY A 136 -4.53 -21.10 19.14
CA GLY A 136 -4.58 -22.24 20.05
C GLY A 136 -6.01 -22.66 20.44
N LYS A 137 -7.05 -22.05 19.84
CA LYS A 137 -8.46 -22.43 20.06
C LYS A 137 -8.75 -23.87 19.60
N LEU A 138 -8.05 -24.37 18.58
CA LEU A 138 -8.16 -25.77 18.14
C LEU A 138 -7.52 -26.78 19.12
N GLN A 139 -6.56 -26.35 19.95
CA GLN A 139 -5.97 -27.19 20.99
C GLN A 139 -6.82 -27.22 22.26
N THR A 140 -7.51 -26.12 22.57
CA THR A 140 -8.43 -26.05 23.72
C THR A 140 -9.71 -26.83 23.48
N GLU A 141 -10.26 -26.86 22.26
CA GLU A 141 -11.46 -27.67 21.97
C GLU A 141 -11.22 -29.17 22.14
N LYS A 142 -10.02 -29.69 21.83
CA LYS A 142 -9.68 -31.11 22.08
C LYS A 142 -9.43 -31.45 23.56
N ALA A 143 -9.13 -30.46 24.41
CA ALA A 143 -8.97 -30.66 25.86
C ALA A 143 -10.31 -30.52 26.63
N THR A 144 -11.33 -29.90 26.04
CA THR A 144 -12.63 -29.68 26.71
C THR A 144 -13.76 -30.63 26.32
N THR A 145 -13.56 -31.54 25.35
CA THR A 145 -14.61 -32.51 24.97
C THR A 145 -14.94 -33.54 26.07
N GLU A 146 -14.13 -33.64 27.12
CA GLU A 146 -14.43 -34.48 28.30
C GLU A 146 -15.14 -33.71 29.44
N ALA A 147 -15.28 -32.38 29.37
CA ALA A 147 -15.72 -31.58 30.52
C ALA A 147 -17.09 -30.89 30.41
N ARG A 148 -17.81 -30.94 29.27
CA ARG A 148 -19.13 -30.29 29.16
C ARG A 148 -20.17 -31.12 28.39
N LYS A 149 -20.63 -32.20 29.01
CA LYS A 149 -22.05 -32.56 28.97
C LYS A 149 -22.75 -31.83 30.10
N GLY A 150 -23.25 -30.63 29.83
CA GLY A 150 -24.01 -29.87 30.82
C GLY A 150 -24.16 -28.42 30.42
N GLU A 151 -25.42 -27.98 30.37
CA GLU A 151 -25.88 -26.59 30.24
C GLU A 151 -25.89 -26.02 28.81
N LEU A 152 -26.89 -26.51 28.06
CA LEU A 152 -27.72 -25.65 27.22
C LEU A 152 -28.33 -24.54 28.10
N GLY A 153 -27.92 -23.30 27.90
CA GLY A 153 -28.61 -22.14 28.47
C GLY A 153 -27.75 -20.89 28.57
N GLY A 154 -28.25 -19.77 28.03
CA GLY A 154 -27.78 -18.44 28.39
C GLY A 154 -27.16 -17.68 27.23
N GLY A 155 -27.94 -16.74 26.68
CA GLY A 155 -27.62 -15.96 25.51
C GLY A 155 -26.26 -15.25 25.56
N VAL A 156 -25.51 -15.40 24.47
CA VAL A 156 -24.38 -14.54 24.17
C VAL A 156 -24.95 -13.21 23.67
N LYS A 157 -25.15 -12.25 24.58
CA LYS A 157 -25.14 -10.83 24.22
C LYS A 157 -23.72 -10.45 23.83
N ALA A 158 -23.31 -10.79 22.61
CA ALA A 158 -22.14 -10.20 21.97
C ALA A 158 -22.51 -8.76 21.59
N LYS A 159 -22.30 -7.82 22.50
CA LYS A 159 -22.04 -6.43 22.12
C LYS A 159 -20.55 -6.33 21.77
N ILE A 160 -20.19 -6.78 20.58
CA ILE A 160 -18.90 -6.52 19.92
C ILE A 160 -19.28 -6.06 18.52
N GLY A 161 -18.63 -4.99 18.05
CA GLY A 161 -19.07 -4.10 16.95
C GLY A 161 -19.62 -4.79 15.70
N SER A 162 -20.44 -4.06 14.97
CA SER A 162 -21.21 -4.41 13.77
C SER A 162 -20.39 -4.84 12.55
N GLY A 163 -19.39 -5.72 12.73
CA GLY A 163 -18.55 -6.26 11.68
C GLY A 163 -18.89 -7.69 11.28
N LEU A 164 -18.57 -8.06 10.04
CA LEU A 164 -18.70 -9.41 9.50
C LEU A 164 -17.71 -10.35 10.23
N PRO A 165 -18.18 -11.52 10.71
CA PRO A 165 -17.35 -12.42 11.52
C PRO A 165 -15.99 -12.78 10.89
N PHE A 166 -15.93 -12.96 9.57
CA PHE A 166 -14.69 -13.37 8.89
C PHE A 166 -13.58 -12.31 8.94
N VAL A 167 -13.91 -11.01 9.00
CA VAL A 167 -12.91 -9.95 9.14
C VAL A 167 -12.26 -10.06 10.51
N SER A 168 -13.05 -10.30 11.56
CA SER A 168 -12.53 -10.49 12.91
C SER A 168 -11.60 -11.71 13.02
N LEU A 169 -11.90 -12.80 12.30
CA LEU A 169 -11.03 -13.99 12.24
C LEU A 169 -9.66 -13.64 11.64
N ALA A 170 -9.64 -12.96 10.50
CA ALA A 170 -8.41 -12.53 9.84
C ALA A 170 -7.63 -11.51 10.69
N ALA A 171 -8.32 -10.56 11.32
CA ALA A 171 -7.72 -9.55 12.19
C ALA A 171 -7.04 -10.18 13.41
N ASN A 172 -7.63 -11.21 14.01
CA ASN A 172 -7.03 -11.93 15.14
C ASN A 172 -5.73 -12.64 14.75
N VAL A 173 -5.69 -13.29 13.58
CA VAL A 173 -4.47 -13.92 13.06
C VAL A 173 -3.40 -12.88 12.78
N PHE A 174 -3.77 -11.79 12.12
CA PHE A 174 -2.85 -10.70 11.81
C PHE A 174 -2.30 -10.01 13.06
N ALA A 175 -3.11 -9.81 14.10
CA ALA A 175 -2.66 -9.26 15.38
C ALA A 175 -1.54 -10.12 16.00
N LYS A 176 -1.64 -11.45 15.90
CA LYS A 176 -0.59 -12.36 16.37
C LYS A 176 0.70 -12.24 15.56
N ILE A 177 0.60 -12.13 14.23
CA ILE A 177 1.76 -11.87 13.36
C ILE A 177 2.46 -10.57 13.77
N ARG A 178 1.68 -9.53 14.07
CA ARG A 178 2.21 -8.21 14.40
C ARG A 178 2.83 -8.12 15.80
N PHE A 179 2.22 -8.76 16.80
CA PHE A 179 2.55 -8.53 18.21
C PHE A 179 3.16 -9.74 18.93
N GLU A 180 3.07 -10.95 18.39
CA GLU A 180 3.56 -12.18 19.01
C GLU A 180 4.70 -12.80 18.19
N SER A 181 5.95 -12.45 18.50
CA SER A 181 7.15 -12.90 17.75
C SER A 181 7.24 -14.42 17.56
N GLU A 182 6.94 -15.19 18.61
CA GLU A 182 6.97 -16.66 18.55
C GLU A 182 5.86 -17.21 17.65
N THR A 183 4.64 -16.68 17.76
CA THR A 183 3.54 -17.08 16.89
C THR A 183 3.76 -16.63 15.45
N ARG A 184 4.37 -15.47 15.20
CA ARG A 184 4.80 -15.05 13.86
C ARG A 184 5.76 -16.06 13.24
N LYS A 185 6.75 -16.55 13.99
CA LYS A 185 7.66 -17.61 13.51
C LYS A 185 6.90 -18.89 13.18
N GLN A 186 6.00 -19.34 14.05
CA GLN A 186 5.18 -20.55 13.80
C GLN A 186 4.29 -20.40 12.56
N ILE A 187 3.67 -19.24 12.37
CA ILE A 187 2.87 -18.91 11.18
C ILE A 187 3.73 -19.00 9.93
N ARG A 188 4.93 -18.39 9.96
CA ARG A 188 5.87 -18.44 8.85
C ARG A 188 6.34 -19.86 8.56
N GLU A 189 6.70 -20.64 9.57
CA GLU A 189 7.14 -22.03 9.37
C GLU A 189 6.03 -22.90 8.78
N PHE A 190 4.80 -22.75 9.28
CA PHE A 190 3.62 -23.46 8.76
C PHE A 190 3.37 -23.14 7.28
N TYR A 191 3.32 -21.86 6.93
CA TYR A 191 3.04 -21.46 5.54
C TYR A 191 4.24 -21.55 4.62
N LYS A 192 5.47 -21.60 5.13
CA LYS A 192 6.64 -21.86 4.28
C LYS A 192 6.59 -23.27 3.67
N LEU A 193 6.01 -24.24 4.39
CA LEU A 193 5.77 -25.58 3.87
C LEU A 193 4.55 -25.63 2.94
N ASN A 194 3.62 -24.69 3.08
CA ASN A 194 2.31 -24.68 2.41
C ASN A 194 1.99 -23.35 1.74
N ILE A 195 2.97 -22.70 1.11
CA ILE A 195 2.80 -21.33 0.58
C ILE A 195 1.72 -21.26 -0.49
N THR A 196 1.59 -22.34 -1.26
CA THR A 196 0.53 -22.56 -2.25
C THR A 196 -0.86 -22.48 -1.63
N ASP A 197 -1.06 -23.01 -0.42
CA ASP A 197 -2.38 -23.01 0.23
C ASP A 197 -2.79 -21.60 0.66
N LEU A 198 -1.83 -20.81 1.17
CA LEU A 198 -2.05 -19.40 1.51
C LEU A 198 -2.32 -18.56 0.27
N HIS A 199 -1.55 -18.78 -0.79
CA HIS A 199 -1.76 -18.12 -2.07
C HIS A 199 -3.14 -18.46 -2.67
N ASN A 200 -3.54 -19.73 -2.63
CA ASN A 200 -4.86 -20.16 -3.09
C ASN A 200 -5.98 -19.55 -2.23
N LEU A 201 -5.80 -19.47 -0.91
CA LEU A 201 -6.76 -18.79 -0.03
C LEU A 201 -6.94 -17.32 -0.45
N ALA A 202 -5.83 -16.61 -0.69
CA ALA A 202 -5.86 -15.21 -1.11
C ALA A 202 -6.62 -15.04 -2.44
N ASN A 203 -6.31 -15.87 -3.43
CA ASN A 203 -6.94 -15.81 -4.74
C ASN A 203 -8.41 -16.24 -4.72
N ASP A 204 -8.79 -17.22 -3.91
CA ASP A 204 -10.20 -17.60 -3.73
C ASP A 204 -11.01 -16.45 -3.12
N ILE A 205 -10.46 -15.78 -2.10
CA ILE A 205 -11.09 -14.60 -1.47
C ILE A 205 -11.28 -13.49 -2.51
N ILE A 206 -10.21 -13.16 -3.25
CA ILE A 206 -10.24 -12.15 -4.30
C ILE A 206 -11.31 -12.47 -5.35
N LEU A 207 -11.33 -13.71 -5.86
CA LEU A 207 -12.30 -14.15 -6.88
C LEU A 207 -13.75 -13.98 -6.38
N ASN A 208 -14.04 -14.41 -5.16
CA ASN A 208 -15.40 -14.32 -4.60
C ASN A 208 -15.85 -12.88 -4.37
N ILE A 209 -14.93 -12.01 -3.95
CA ILE A 209 -15.22 -10.58 -3.83
C ILE A 209 -15.50 -10.00 -5.21
N LYS A 210 -14.66 -10.25 -6.22
CA LYS A 210 -14.86 -9.76 -7.61
C LYS A 210 -16.25 -10.12 -8.16
N VAL A 211 -16.70 -11.36 -7.93
CA VAL A 211 -18.03 -11.82 -8.39
C VAL A 211 -19.16 -11.02 -7.73
N SER A 212 -18.96 -10.56 -6.50
CA SER A 212 -19.97 -9.90 -5.67
C SER A 212 -20.06 -8.38 -5.88
N ILE A 213 -19.00 -7.73 -6.37
CA ILE A 213 -18.86 -6.26 -6.42
C ILE A 213 -19.28 -5.61 -7.75
N LYS A 214 -20.28 -6.17 -8.45
CA LYS A 214 -20.80 -5.51 -9.67
C LYS A 214 -21.32 -4.10 -9.33
N PRO A 215 -21.05 -3.06 -10.15
CA PRO A 215 -20.54 -3.10 -11.53
C PRO A 215 -19.00 -3.04 -11.65
N CYS A 216 -18.23 -3.10 -10.56
CA CYS A 216 -16.77 -3.07 -10.64
C CYS A 216 -16.23 -4.23 -11.48
N PHE A 217 -15.20 -3.93 -12.27
CA PHE A 217 -14.50 -4.88 -13.14
C PHE A 217 -13.52 -5.76 -12.35
N ASP A 218 -12.80 -5.19 -11.38
CA ASP A 218 -11.70 -5.85 -10.68
C ASP A 218 -11.43 -5.19 -9.30
N ILE A 219 -10.53 -5.78 -8.51
CA ILE A 219 -9.93 -5.15 -7.32
C ILE A 219 -8.63 -4.45 -7.77
N LEU A 220 -8.41 -3.23 -7.31
CA LEU A 220 -7.14 -2.53 -7.47
C LEU A 220 -6.43 -2.45 -6.11
N LEU A 221 -5.40 -3.26 -5.94
CA LEU A 221 -4.58 -3.30 -4.74
C LEU A 221 -3.42 -2.30 -4.82
N ILE A 222 -3.44 -1.27 -3.99
CA ILE A 222 -2.39 -0.25 -3.93
C ILE A 222 -1.63 -0.41 -2.61
N VAL A 223 -0.38 -0.90 -2.69
CA VAL A 223 0.47 -1.06 -1.50
C VAL A 223 1.62 -0.06 -1.56
N ASP A 224 1.50 0.96 -0.73
CA ASP A 224 2.49 2.02 -0.55
C ASP A 224 3.60 1.57 0.42
N ASP A 225 4.69 2.31 0.45
CA ASP A 225 5.82 2.15 1.38
C ASP A 225 6.59 0.80 1.34
N LEU A 226 6.30 -0.09 0.40
CA LEU A 226 7.16 -1.26 0.13
C LEU A 226 8.55 -0.86 -0.40
N ASP A 227 8.75 0.39 -0.84
CA ASP A 227 10.06 0.92 -1.19
C ASP A 227 10.95 1.26 0.02
N LYS A 228 10.40 1.24 1.24
CA LYS A 228 11.11 1.49 2.51
C LYS A 228 11.69 0.22 3.14
N VAL A 229 11.43 -0.95 2.57
CA VAL A 229 11.95 -2.23 3.08
C VAL A 229 13.47 -2.32 2.90
N ARG A 230 14.14 -3.02 3.81
CA ARG A 230 15.60 -3.20 3.75
C ARG A 230 16.01 -3.91 2.45
N PRO A 231 17.18 -3.60 1.87
CA PRO A 231 17.59 -4.15 0.57
C PRO A 231 17.52 -5.68 0.44
N GLN A 232 17.93 -6.41 1.48
CA GLN A 232 17.90 -7.88 1.49
C GLN A 232 16.46 -8.42 1.48
N GLN A 233 15.56 -7.76 2.23
CA GLN A 233 14.14 -8.10 2.26
C GLN A 233 13.44 -7.73 0.95
N ALA A 234 13.79 -6.58 0.35
CA ALA A 234 13.31 -6.19 -0.97
C ALA A 234 13.67 -7.26 -2.01
N GLU A 235 14.90 -7.75 -1.97
CA GLU A 235 15.35 -8.79 -2.89
C GLU A 235 14.55 -10.08 -2.72
N LYS A 236 14.40 -10.57 -1.49
CA LYS A 236 13.58 -11.77 -1.23
C LYS A 236 12.15 -11.60 -1.72
N LEU A 237 11.50 -10.50 -1.35
CA LEU A 237 10.10 -10.26 -1.67
C LEU A 237 9.86 -10.09 -3.18
N PHE A 238 10.63 -9.22 -3.84
CA PHE A 238 10.36 -8.86 -5.23
C PHE A 238 11.07 -9.74 -6.26
N PHE A 239 12.27 -10.25 -5.95
CA PHE A 239 13.04 -11.07 -6.89
C PHE A 239 12.83 -12.57 -6.69
N GLU A 240 12.99 -13.07 -5.47
CA GLU A 240 12.83 -14.49 -5.18
C GLU A 240 11.33 -14.87 -5.26
N GLU A 241 10.50 -14.17 -4.50
CA GLU A 241 9.05 -14.39 -4.37
C GLU A 241 8.20 -13.66 -5.42
N GLY A 242 8.83 -13.02 -6.41
CA GLY A 242 8.12 -12.24 -7.43
C GLY A 242 7.06 -13.04 -8.20
N SER A 243 7.25 -14.34 -8.39
CA SER A 243 6.23 -15.20 -9.04
C SER A 243 4.99 -15.35 -8.16
N THR A 244 5.16 -15.46 -6.84
CA THR A 244 4.07 -15.54 -5.86
C THR A 244 3.28 -14.23 -5.84
N ILE A 245 3.97 -13.08 -5.90
CA ILE A 245 3.33 -11.76 -5.97
C ILE A 245 2.61 -11.56 -7.32
N GLY A 246 3.27 -11.92 -8.42
CA GLY A 246 2.71 -11.80 -9.77
C GLY A 246 1.46 -12.65 -10.01
N ALA A 247 1.34 -13.77 -9.30
CA ALA A 247 0.23 -14.72 -9.40
C ALA A 247 -1.01 -14.34 -8.56
N ILE A 248 -0.99 -13.21 -7.86
CA ILE A 248 -2.18 -12.68 -7.18
C ILE A 248 -3.20 -12.22 -8.23
N ASN A 249 -4.42 -12.73 -8.17
CA ASN A 249 -5.45 -12.54 -9.19
C ASN A 249 -6.17 -11.19 -9.05
N CYS A 250 -5.46 -10.07 -9.02
CA CYS A 250 -6.04 -8.73 -9.10
C CYS A 250 -5.09 -7.74 -9.78
N SER A 251 -5.65 -6.60 -10.20
CA SER A 251 -4.82 -5.46 -10.58
C SER A 251 -4.11 -4.89 -9.35
N ALA A 252 -2.87 -4.45 -9.53
CA ALA A 252 -2.04 -4.00 -8.41
C ALA A 252 -1.06 -2.89 -8.78
N LEU A 253 -0.76 -2.05 -7.80
CA LEU A 253 0.23 -0.99 -7.86
C LEU A 253 1.05 -1.05 -6.56
N PHE A 254 2.28 -1.54 -6.67
CA PHE A 254 3.20 -1.70 -5.54
C PHE A 254 4.34 -0.71 -5.65
N THR A 255 4.66 0.01 -4.57
CA THR A 255 5.92 0.76 -4.54
C THR A 255 7.11 -0.20 -4.58
N LEU A 256 8.19 0.17 -5.27
CA LEU A 256 9.40 -0.65 -5.38
C LEU A 256 10.63 0.21 -5.05
N PRO A 257 11.60 -0.28 -4.24
CA PRO A 257 12.84 0.45 -4.03
C PRO A 257 13.52 0.76 -5.37
N ILE A 258 13.89 2.02 -5.58
CA ILE A 258 14.48 2.47 -6.85
C ILE A 258 15.79 1.73 -7.18
N SER A 259 16.50 1.25 -6.16
CA SER A 259 17.68 0.40 -6.31
C SER A 259 17.38 -0.93 -7.02
N MET A 260 16.18 -1.49 -6.84
CA MET A 260 15.76 -2.73 -7.51
C MET A 260 15.49 -2.49 -9.00
N ILE A 261 14.92 -1.34 -9.36
CA ILE A 261 14.67 -0.94 -10.75
C ILE A 261 15.97 -0.81 -11.55
N TYR A 262 17.01 -0.26 -10.93
CA TYR A 262 18.33 -0.10 -11.57
C TYR A 262 19.28 -1.28 -11.31
N SER A 263 18.78 -2.37 -10.71
CA SER A 263 19.59 -3.57 -10.48
C SER A 263 19.63 -4.49 -11.70
N PRO A 264 20.62 -5.39 -11.81
CA PRO A 264 20.62 -6.45 -12.82
C PRO A 264 19.41 -7.39 -12.77
N LYS A 265 18.68 -7.41 -11.64
CA LYS A 265 17.50 -8.25 -11.41
C LYS A 265 16.21 -7.62 -11.95
N SER A 266 16.26 -6.37 -12.39
CA SER A 266 15.09 -5.58 -12.78
C SER A 266 14.20 -6.27 -13.83
N ASN A 267 14.77 -6.78 -14.92
CA ASN A 267 14.00 -7.45 -15.97
C ASN A 267 13.29 -8.71 -15.48
N VAL A 268 13.88 -9.43 -14.52
CA VAL A 268 13.26 -10.62 -13.92
C VAL A 268 12.11 -10.23 -13.00
N ILE A 269 12.27 -9.16 -12.25
CA ILE A 269 11.21 -8.63 -11.38
C ILE A 269 10.03 -8.15 -12.23
N GLU A 270 10.31 -7.41 -13.31
CA GLU A 270 9.29 -6.93 -14.24
C GLU A 270 8.55 -8.08 -14.92
N SER A 271 9.25 -9.13 -15.36
CA SER A 271 8.62 -10.29 -16.01
C SER A 271 7.79 -11.15 -15.06
N LYS A 272 8.21 -11.27 -13.79
CA LYS A 272 7.47 -12.04 -12.78
C LYS A 272 6.25 -11.31 -12.24
N ILE A 273 6.38 -10.01 -11.98
CA ILE A 273 5.35 -9.24 -11.25
C ILE A 273 4.54 -8.34 -12.17
N GLY A 274 5.19 -7.44 -12.89
CA GLY A 274 4.49 -6.39 -13.62
C GLY A 274 5.37 -5.22 -14.06
N ARG A 275 4.79 -4.33 -14.85
CA ARG A 275 5.49 -3.24 -15.54
C ARG A 275 6.10 -2.26 -14.55
N GLN A 276 7.33 -1.85 -14.79
CA GLN A 276 7.98 -0.85 -13.94
C GLN A 276 7.68 0.57 -14.44
N LYS A 277 7.38 1.49 -13.51
CA LYS A 277 7.19 2.92 -13.76
C LYS A 277 7.97 3.71 -12.72
N VAL A 278 8.72 4.72 -13.17
CA VAL A 278 9.58 5.52 -12.29
C VAL A 278 9.09 6.94 -12.24
N LEU A 279 8.63 7.39 -11.07
CA LEU A 279 8.33 8.79 -10.84
C LEU A 279 9.63 9.61 -10.88
N ARG A 280 9.76 10.46 -11.91
CA ARG A 280 10.93 11.31 -12.09
C ARG A 280 10.81 12.60 -11.29
N ASN A 281 11.94 13.17 -10.88
CA ASN A 281 11.98 14.50 -10.29
C ASN A 281 11.58 15.57 -11.32
N LEU A 282 11.12 16.72 -10.83
CA LEU A 282 10.82 17.86 -11.69
C LEU A 282 12.12 18.40 -12.27
N ARG A 283 12.24 18.35 -13.60
CA ARG A 283 13.44 18.77 -14.32
C ARG A 283 13.70 20.27 -14.10
N LEU A 284 14.87 20.63 -13.57
CA LEU A 284 15.28 22.02 -13.30
C LEU A 284 16.18 22.63 -14.38
N LYS A 285 16.80 21.77 -15.20
CA LYS A 285 17.67 22.15 -16.31
C LYS A 285 17.46 21.23 -17.49
N ASP A 286 17.72 21.75 -18.68
CA ASP A 286 17.66 20.98 -19.90
C ASP A 286 18.84 19.98 -20.00
N LYS A 287 18.89 19.20 -21.08
CA LYS A 287 19.96 18.21 -21.30
C LYS A 287 21.34 18.86 -21.51
N ASN A 288 21.37 20.16 -21.82
CA ASN A 288 22.56 20.98 -21.99
C ASN A 288 22.84 21.86 -20.77
N GLY A 289 22.09 21.70 -19.67
CA GLY A 289 22.22 22.51 -18.46
C GLY A 289 21.57 23.90 -18.54
N LYS A 290 20.75 24.19 -19.55
CA LYS A 290 20.07 25.48 -19.78
C LYS A 290 18.64 25.47 -19.27
N GLU A 291 18.03 26.64 -19.16
CA GLU A 291 16.60 26.76 -18.89
C GLU A 291 15.77 26.67 -20.19
N ASP A 292 14.67 25.95 -20.10
CA ASP A 292 13.58 25.90 -21.07
C ASP A 292 12.24 26.20 -20.39
N GLU A 293 11.18 26.38 -21.18
CA GLU A 293 9.84 26.70 -20.68
C GLU A 293 9.34 25.71 -19.60
N GLN A 294 9.62 24.41 -19.78
CA GLN A 294 9.22 23.37 -18.84
C GLN A 294 9.99 23.50 -17.52
N THR A 295 11.30 23.74 -17.57
CA THR A 295 12.13 23.92 -16.37
C THR A 295 11.71 25.16 -15.57
N VAL A 296 11.34 26.25 -16.24
CA VAL A 296 10.83 27.47 -15.59
C VAL A 296 9.50 27.16 -14.88
N LYS A 297 8.60 26.44 -15.56
CA LYS A 297 7.33 25.98 -14.95
C LYS A 297 7.57 25.11 -13.72
N HIS A 298 8.49 24.14 -13.81
CA HIS A 298 8.85 23.28 -12.69
C HIS A 298 9.43 24.05 -11.50
N ARG A 299 10.34 25.01 -11.73
CA ARG A 299 10.85 25.90 -10.68
C ARG A 299 9.72 26.67 -10.00
N LYS A 300 8.78 27.21 -10.79
CA LYS A 300 7.60 27.91 -10.25
C LYS A 300 6.73 26.99 -9.40
N THR A 301 6.50 25.74 -9.83
CA THR A 301 5.77 24.73 -9.07
C THR A 301 6.46 24.42 -7.73
N LEU A 302 7.79 24.27 -7.72
CA LEU A 302 8.56 24.05 -6.49
C LEU A 302 8.50 25.25 -5.54
N ARG A 303 8.62 26.48 -6.05
CA ARG A 303 8.42 27.70 -5.25
C ARG A 303 7.00 27.76 -4.66
N GLN A 304 5.99 27.38 -5.45
CA GLN A 304 4.60 27.34 -4.98
C GLN A 304 4.40 26.32 -3.85
N LEU A 305 5.04 25.14 -3.94
CA LEU A 305 5.00 24.13 -2.87
C LEU A 305 5.50 24.67 -1.54
N VAL A 306 6.57 25.49 -1.57
CA VAL A 306 7.11 26.15 -0.38
C VAL A 306 6.13 27.21 0.12
N PHE A 307 5.70 28.14 -0.73
CA PHE A 307 4.84 29.24 -0.31
C PHE A 307 3.38 28.85 0.00
N ASN A 308 2.95 27.64 -0.35
CA ASN A 308 1.69 27.09 0.17
C ASN A 308 1.80 26.71 1.65
N ARG A 309 3.00 26.44 2.15
CA ARG A 309 3.27 26.03 3.54
C ARG A 309 3.81 27.13 4.42
N MET A 310 4.54 28.11 3.88
CA MET A 310 5.16 29.18 4.66
C MET A 310 4.94 30.57 4.06
N GLU A 311 4.94 31.59 4.92
CA GLU A 311 4.94 32.98 4.49
C GLU A 311 6.23 33.35 3.77
N SER A 312 6.13 34.19 2.73
CA SER A 312 7.29 34.57 1.92
C SER A 312 8.32 35.43 2.67
N SER A 313 7.95 36.02 3.81
CA SER A 313 8.85 36.79 4.66
C SER A 313 9.86 35.93 5.43
N LEU A 314 9.66 34.61 5.48
CA LEU A 314 10.51 33.68 6.23
C LEU A 314 11.71 33.13 5.43
N ILE A 315 11.79 33.43 4.13
CA ILE A 315 12.91 33.01 3.28
C ILE A 315 13.17 34.05 2.19
N GLU A 316 14.42 34.40 1.98
CA GLU A 316 14.81 35.28 0.87
C GLU A 316 14.66 34.56 -0.48
N ASN A 317 14.36 35.29 -1.56
CA ASN A 317 14.11 34.69 -2.88
C ASN A 317 15.32 33.92 -3.43
N ASN A 318 16.53 34.46 -3.25
CA ASN A 318 17.80 33.83 -3.60
C ASN A 318 18.02 32.52 -2.80
N ALA A 319 17.73 32.53 -1.50
CA ALA A 319 17.85 31.34 -0.64
C ALA A 319 16.85 30.26 -1.07
N LEU A 320 15.62 30.64 -1.44
CA LEU A 320 14.64 29.73 -2.01
C LEU A 320 15.12 29.14 -3.35
N ASP A 321 15.67 29.94 -4.25
CA ASP A 321 16.17 29.45 -5.55
C ASP A 321 17.35 28.49 -5.36
N MET A 322 18.26 28.78 -4.42
CA MET A 322 19.32 27.86 -4.03
C MET A 322 18.78 26.54 -3.47
N ALA A 323 17.75 26.60 -2.62
CA ALA A 323 17.08 25.41 -2.10
C ALA A 323 16.42 24.59 -3.22
N VAL A 324 15.75 25.24 -4.18
CA VAL A 324 15.17 24.59 -5.37
C VAL A 324 16.26 23.85 -6.14
N ASP A 325 17.41 24.47 -6.39
CA ASP A 325 18.51 23.82 -7.10
C ASP A 325 19.11 22.66 -6.31
N ALA A 326 19.30 22.83 -4.99
CA ALA A 326 19.85 21.81 -4.11
C ALA A 326 18.93 20.58 -3.98
N SER A 327 17.61 20.73 -4.14
CA SER A 327 16.67 19.62 -4.07
C SER A 327 16.76 18.66 -5.26
N GLY A 328 17.46 19.04 -6.34
CA GLY A 328 17.55 18.24 -7.56
C GLY A 328 16.19 17.98 -8.21
N GLY A 329 15.22 18.87 -7.97
CA GLY A 329 13.86 18.74 -8.49
C GLY A 329 12.94 17.84 -7.66
N GLY A 330 13.38 17.40 -6.48
CA GLY A 330 12.51 16.75 -5.50
C GLY A 330 11.45 17.71 -4.98
N CYS A 331 10.24 17.21 -4.73
CA CYS A 331 9.25 17.95 -3.97
C CYS A 331 9.80 18.12 -2.56
N PHE A 332 10.16 19.34 -2.18
CA PHE A 332 10.93 19.66 -0.99
C PHE A 332 10.63 18.80 0.23
N VAL A 333 11.71 18.18 0.71
CA VAL A 333 11.87 17.53 1.99
C VAL A 333 13.16 18.14 2.55
N PRO A 334 13.11 18.95 3.63
CA PRO A 334 14.34 19.30 4.34
C PRO A 334 15.05 18.04 4.88
#